data_AF-A0A3G4W7N8-F1
#
_entry.id   AF-A0A3G4W7N8-F1
#
_cell.length_a   1.000
_cell.length_b   1.000
_cell.length_c   1.000
_cell.angle_alpha   90.00
_cell.angle_beta   90.00
_cell.angle_gamma   90.00
#
_symmetry.space_group_name_H-M   'P 1'
#
loop_
_entity.id
_entity.type
_entity.pdbx_description
1 polymer ?
#
loop_
_entity_poly.entity_id
_entity_poly.type
_entity_poly.pdbx_seq_one_letter_code
_entity_poly.pdbx_strand_id
1 'polypeptide(L)'
;MPNQSDGWRGTADRVAARIAPVEPGAAGRPLPVAPVPEAREGVRPAAGPPAVPHPTAQAPAAPAAQAASHPSSAASEPLTEPEAPRWSTLVRKEVRFRQDQLDGLAALRRQVAANRADKREIITDNTLIRIAVDYLLMFGEVRLQGSTEAELRRSMTTLRKRT
;
A
#
# COMPACT_ATOMS: atom_id res chain seq x y z
N MET A 1 59.94 -6.59 -12.94
CA MET A 1 59.85 -5.17 -12.52
C MET A 1 58.46 -4.91 -11.95
N PRO A 2 58.25 -4.95 -10.63
CA PRO A 2 57.09 -4.32 -10.01
C PRO A 2 57.48 -2.93 -9.47
N ASN A 3 56.81 -1.90 -9.97
CA ASN A 3 56.98 -0.51 -9.53
C ASN A 3 56.16 -0.26 -8.26
N GLN A 4 56.83 0.26 -7.23
CA GLN A 4 56.25 0.83 -6.02
C GLN A 4 56.10 2.35 -6.21
N SER A 5 54.94 2.90 -5.88
CA SER A 5 54.71 4.30 -5.46
C SER A 5 53.19 4.55 -5.52
N ASP A 6 52.52 5.32 -4.67
CA ASP A 6 52.77 5.89 -3.35
C ASP A 6 51.45 6.63 -3.02
N GLY A 7 51.23 6.90 -1.74
CA GLY A 7 50.15 7.78 -1.25
C GLY A 7 48.87 7.00 -0.93
N TRP A 8 48.54 6.75 0.33
CA TRP A 8 48.40 7.77 1.37
C TRP A 8 48.63 7.13 2.75
N ARG A 9 49.66 7.61 3.47
CA ARG A 9 49.84 7.39 4.92
C ARG A 9 49.69 8.73 5.64
N GLY A 10 49.01 8.71 6.78
CA GLY A 10 48.92 9.79 7.77
C GLY A 10 47.72 10.71 7.50
N THR A 11 46.81 10.96 8.44
CA THR A 11 46.99 11.05 9.89
C THR A 11 45.80 10.46 10.64
N ALA A 12 46.13 9.59 11.59
CA ALA A 12 45.30 9.34 12.75
C ALA A 12 45.11 10.65 13.53
N ASP A 13 43.96 10.79 14.18
CA ASP A 13 43.87 10.78 15.65
C ASP A 13 42.85 11.80 16.17
N ARG A 14 42.10 11.34 17.19
CA ARG A 14 41.24 12.09 18.13
C ARG A 14 40.02 12.85 17.60
N VAL A 15 38.83 12.29 17.88
CA VAL A 15 38.06 12.67 19.08
C VAL A 15 37.29 11.44 19.60
N ALA A 16 37.85 10.80 20.62
CA ALA A 16 37.09 10.00 21.56
C ALA A 16 36.57 10.94 22.67
N ALA A 17 35.26 11.06 22.80
CA ALA A 17 34.60 11.60 23.99
C ALA A 17 33.22 10.94 24.07
N ARG A 18 33.05 9.87 24.85
CA ARG A 18 32.87 9.80 26.32
C ARG A 18 31.44 9.33 26.56
N ILE A 19 31.29 8.01 26.52
CA ILE A 19 30.15 7.28 27.07
C ILE A 19 30.13 7.57 28.57
N ALA A 20 29.08 8.19 29.08
CA ALA A 20 28.83 8.34 30.50
C ALA A 20 28.19 7.05 31.05
N PRO A 21 28.58 6.59 32.25
CA PRO A 21 27.98 5.42 32.89
C PRO A 21 26.62 5.72 33.54
N VAL A 22 25.85 4.63 33.68
CA VAL A 22 24.52 4.48 34.28
C VAL A 22 24.54 4.72 35.79
N GLU A 23 23.56 5.47 36.30
CA GLU A 23 23.17 5.46 37.73
C GLU A 23 22.02 4.45 37.94
N PRO A 24 22.14 3.48 38.87
CA PRO A 24 21.06 2.59 39.25
C PRO A 24 20.36 3.10 40.51
N GLY A 25 19.08 3.46 40.43
CA GLY A 25 18.36 3.85 41.63
C GLY A 25 16.90 4.21 41.41
N ALA A 26 16.02 3.22 41.58
CA ALA A 26 14.83 3.28 42.45
C ALA A 26 13.82 2.21 42.02
N ALA A 27 13.67 1.20 42.86
CA ALA A 27 12.58 0.25 42.80
C ALA A 27 11.22 0.94 43.02
N GLY A 28 10.20 0.44 42.35
CA GLY A 28 8.86 0.35 42.91
C GLY A 28 7.88 1.47 42.58
N ARG A 29 7.01 1.19 41.60
CA ARG A 29 5.55 1.10 41.84
C ARG A 29 4.85 0.51 40.61
N PRO A 30 4.24 -0.69 40.70
CA PRO A 30 3.34 -1.14 39.65
C PRO A 30 2.11 -0.22 39.62
N LEU A 31 1.70 0.17 38.41
CA LEU A 31 0.44 0.88 38.18
C LEU A 31 -0.72 0.01 38.69
N PRO A 32 -1.72 0.57 39.38
CA PRO A 32 -2.89 -0.20 39.79
C PRO A 32 -3.67 -0.66 38.56
N VAL A 33 -3.74 -1.98 38.36
CA VAL A 33 -4.66 -2.62 37.43
C VAL A 33 -6.07 -2.40 38.00
N ALA A 34 -6.92 -1.70 37.24
CA ALA A 34 -8.33 -1.55 37.59
C ALA A 34 -9.00 -2.95 37.66
N PRO A 35 -9.87 -3.22 38.65
CA PRO A 35 -10.50 -4.52 38.78
C PRO A 35 -11.41 -4.80 37.59
N VAL A 36 -11.18 -5.95 36.95
CA VAL A 36 -12.10 -6.59 36.02
C VAL A 36 -13.34 -6.98 36.83
N PRO A 37 -14.56 -6.51 36.50
CA PRO A 37 -15.75 -7.02 37.16
C PRO A 37 -15.98 -8.48 36.78
N GLU A 38 -15.86 -9.36 37.76
CA GLU A 38 -16.26 -10.76 37.70
C GLU A 38 -17.73 -10.91 37.33
N ALA A 39 -17.98 -11.97 36.56
CA ALA A 39 -19.26 -12.37 36.04
C ALA A 39 -20.32 -12.55 37.16
N ARG A 40 -21.48 -11.92 36.98
CA ARG A 40 -22.71 -12.35 37.67
C ARG A 40 -23.34 -13.47 36.86
N GLU A 41 -23.22 -14.67 37.39
CA GLU A 41 -23.90 -15.86 36.90
C GLU A 41 -25.40 -15.79 37.22
N GLY A 42 -26.23 -16.18 36.26
CA GLY A 42 -27.63 -16.53 36.47
C GLY A 42 -28.65 -15.50 36.03
N VAL A 43 -29.21 -15.68 34.83
CA VAL A 43 -30.62 -16.07 34.63
C VAL A 43 -30.72 -16.60 33.18
N ARG A 44 -31.02 -17.89 33.02
CA ARG A 44 -31.62 -18.39 31.77
C ARG A 44 -33.12 -18.11 31.83
N PRO A 45 -33.69 -17.56 30.75
CA PRO A 45 -34.99 -18.02 30.30
C PRO A 45 -34.85 -18.58 28.88
N ALA A 46 -35.39 -19.78 28.70
CA ALA A 46 -35.64 -20.36 27.41
C ALA A 46 -36.61 -19.48 26.62
N ALA A 47 -36.19 -19.04 25.43
CA ALA A 47 -37.06 -18.75 24.31
C ALA A 47 -36.19 -18.82 23.06
N GLY A 48 -36.41 -19.84 22.24
CA GLY A 48 -35.74 -19.95 20.95
C GLY A 48 -36.04 -18.73 20.08
N PRO A 49 -35.17 -18.40 19.11
CA PRO A 49 -35.48 -17.35 18.16
C PRO A 49 -36.81 -17.70 17.45
N PRO A 50 -37.73 -16.74 17.25
CA PRO A 50 -38.87 -16.98 16.39
C PRO A 50 -38.35 -17.40 15.03
N ALA A 51 -38.80 -18.56 14.55
CA ALA A 51 -38.61 -18.97 13.17
C ALA A 51 -39.20 -17.85 12.30
N VAL A 52 -38.33 -17.01 11.74
CA VAL A 52 -38.67 -16.17 10.61
C VAL A 52 -39.19 -17.13 9.53
N PRO A 53 -40.44 -17.00 9.07
CA PRO A 53 -40.88 -17.77 7.93
C PRO A 53 -39.98 -17.35 6.77
N HIS A 54 -39.09 -18.26 6.38
CA HIS A 54 -38.42 -18.18 5.10
C HIS A 54 -39.54 -18.05 4.06
N PRO A 55 -39.59 -16.97 3.26
CA PRO A 55 -40.44 -16.99 2.09
C PRO A 55 -39.97 -18.19 1.26
N THR A 56 -40.86 -19.16 1.08
CA THR A 56 -40.68 -20.28 0.18
C THR A 56 -40.22 -19.71 -1.15
N ALA A 57 -38.93 -19.89 -1.46
CA ALA A 57 -38.40 -19.59 -2.77
C ALA A 57 -39.07 -20.55 -3.74
N GLN A 58 -40.21 -20.11 -4.28
CA GLN A 58 -40.84 -20.75 -5.41
C GLN A 58 -39.88 -20.51 -6.57
N ALA A 59 -39.18 -21.58 -6.97
CA ALA A 59 -38.30 -21.56 -8.13
C ALA A 59 -39.12 -21.11 -9.35
N PRO A 60 -38.80 -19.98 -9.99
CA PRO A 60 -39.28 -19.75 -11.34
C PRO A 60 -38.53 -20.73 -12.25
N ALA A 61 -39.31 -21.48 -13.02
CA ALA A 61 -38.81 -22.33 -14.09
C ALA A 61 -37.77 -21.56 -14.93
N ALA A 62 -36.64 -22.20 -15.20
CA ALA A 62 -35.55 -21.67 -15.98
C ALA A 62 -36.05 -21.13 -17.33
N PRO A 63 -35.85 -19.83 -17.65
CA PRO A 63 -35.83 -19.43 -19.04
C PRO A 63 -34.52 -19.95 -19.65
N ALA A 64 -34.69 -20.62 -20.78
CA ALA A 64 -33.64 -21.20 -21.61
C ALA A 64 -32.36 -20.37 -21.63
N ALA A 65 -31.24 -21.09 -21.52
CA ALA A 65 -29.90 -20.59 -21.78
C ALA A 65 -29.89 -19.73 -23.04
N GLN A 66 -29.78 -18.41 -22.86
CA GLN A 66 -29.26 -17.55 -23.91
C GLN A 66 -27.78 -17.87 -24.01
N ALA A 67 -27.48 -18.88 -24.82
CA ALA A 67 -26.19 -19.04 -25.44
C ALA A 67 -25.92 -17.74 -26.19
N ALA A 68 -25.18 -16.83 -25.56
CA ALA A 68 -24.52 -15.75 -26.26
C ALA A 68 -23.54 -16.43 -27.21
N SER A 69 -24.00 -16.59 -28.44
CA SER A 69 -23.24 -17.01 -29.60
C SER A 69 -21.99 -16.14 -29.70
N HIS A 70 -20.86 -16.66 -29.24
CA HIS A 70 -19.55 -16.25 -29.73
C HIS A 70 -19.55 -16.58 -31.23
N PRO A 71 -19.43 -15.62 -32.15
CA PRO A 71 -19.19 -15.95 -33.55
C PRO A 71 -17.79 -16.54 -33.63
N SER A 72 -17.74 -17.88 -33.67
CA SER A 72 -16.56 -18.61 -34.07
C SER A 72 -16.48 -18.63 -35.59
N SER A 73 -15.28 -18.36 -36.09
CA SER A 73 -14.77 -18.63 -37.44
C SER A 73 -14.99 -17.56 -38.53
N ALA A 74 -13.92 -16.85 -38.90
CA ALA A 74 -13.10 -17.23 -40.07
C ALA A 74 -12.22 -16.05 -40.54
N ALA A 75 -10.92 -16.09 -40.22
CA ALA A 75 -9.83 -15.58 -41.07
C ALA A 75 -8.50 -16.01 -40.45
N SER A 76 -7.81 -16.95 -41.10
CA SER A 76 -6.43 -17.29 -40.80
C SER A 76 -5.53 -16.17 -41.32
N GLU A 77 -5.42 -15.09 -40.56
CA GLU A 77 -4.24 -14.22 -40.61
C GLU A 77 -3.22 -14.78 -39.61
N PRO A 78 -1.90 -14.65 -39.87
CA PRO A 78 -0.90 -15.11 -38.91
C PRO A 78 -1.17 -14.41 -37.58
N LEU A 79 -1.63 -15.20 -36.59
CA LEU A 79 -1.87 -14.70 -35.25
C LEU A 79 -0.53 -14.24 -34.70
N THR A 80 -0.30 -12.92 -34.74
CA THR A 80 0.60 -12.26 -33.82
C THR A 80 0.22 -12.77 -32.43
N GLU A 81 1.11 -13.54 -31.82
CA GLU A 81 0.89 -14.10 -30.49
C GLU A 81 0.44 -12.94 -29.57
N PRO A 82 -0.71 -13.07 -28.89
CA PRO A 82 -1.21 -11.99 -28.06
C PRO A 82 -0.17 -11.71 -26.98
N GLU A 83 0.43 -10.52 -27.03
CA GLU A 83 1.37 -10.04 -26.03
C GLU A 83 0.77 -10.28 -24.65
N ALA A 84 1.53 -10.94 -23.77
CA ALA A 84 1.05 -11.30 -22.44
C ALA A 84 0.52 -10.03 -21.73
N PRO A 85 -0.63 -10.11 -21.04
CA PRO A 85 -1.20 -8.93 -20.39
C PRO A 85 -0.20 -8.26 -19.45
N ARG A 86 -0.12 -6.93 -19.45
CA ARG A 86 0.86 -6.18 -18.63
C ARG A 86 0.86 -6.56 -17.15
N TRP A 87 -0.26 -6.98 -16.59
CA TRP A 87 -0.32 -7.37 -15.18
C TRP A 87 0.48 -8.65 -14.89
N SER A 88 0.72 -9.51 -15.89
CA SER A 88 1.48 -10.75 -15.72
C SER A 88 2.98 -10.52 -15.44
N THR A 89 3.50 -9.33 -15.75
CA THR A 89 4.88 -8.95 -15.48
C THR A 89 5.07 -8.27 -14.12
N LEU A 90 3.99 -8.05 -13.37
CA LEU A 90 3.99 -7.31 -12.11
C LEU A 90 3.71 -8.21 -10.91
N VAL A 91 4.34 -7.91 -9.77
CA VAL A 91 4.12 -8.63 -8.51
C VAL A 91 3.02 -7.95 -7.70
N ARG A 92 2.09 -8.73 -7.15
CA ARG A 92 1.01 -8.23 -6.29
C ARG A 92 1.56 -7.83 -4.92
N LYS A 93 1.19 -6.63 -4.47
CA LYS A 93 1.47 -6.11 -3.12
C LYS A 93 0.18 -5.55 -2.51
N GLU A 94 -0.05 -5.85 -1.23
CA GLU A 94 -1.18 -5.30 -0.48
C GLU A 94 -0.79 -4.00 0.21
N VAL A 95 -1.61 -2.96 0.01
CA VAL A 95 -1.41 -1.61 0.56
C VAL A 95 -2.77 -1.09 1.02
N ARG A 96 -2.81 -0.44 2.18
CA ARG A 96 -4.00 0.27 2.66
C ARG A 96 -3.85 1.76 2.37
N PHE A 97 -4.90 2.34 1.80
CA PHE A 97 -4.99 3.76 1.52
C PHE A 97 -6.01 4.43 2.43
N ARG A 98 -5.76 5.68 2.77
CA ARG A 98 -6.78 6.56 3.34
C ARG A 98 -7.75 7.01 2.26
N GLN A 99 -8.96 7.41 2.66
CA GLN A 99 -9.99 7.86 1.72
C GLN A 99 -9.54 9.06 0.89
N ASP A 100 -8.87 10.05 1.51
CA ASP A 100 -8.34 11.24 0.83
C ASP A 100 -7.32 10.89 -0.26
N GLN A 101 -6.54 9.82 -0.07
CA GLN A 101 -5.59 9.35 -1.07
C GLN A 101 -6.28 8.72 -2.27
N LEU A 102 -7.36 7.95 -2.05
CA LEU A 102 -8.15 7.35 -3.13
C LEU A 102 -8.85 8.42 -3.96
N ASP A 103 -9.46 9.41 -3.30
CA ASP A 103 -10.12 10.53 -3.98
C ASP A 103 -9.11 11.35 -4.79
N GLY A 104 -7.92 11.61 -4.21
CA GLY A 104 -6.81 12.29 -4.88
C GLY A 104 -6.28 11.53 -6.09
N LEU A 105 -6.10 10.21 -6.00
CA LEU A 105 -5.69 9.36 -7.12
C LEU A 105 -6.73 9.37 -8.24
N ALA A 106 -8.01 9.26 -7.90
CA ALA A 106 -9.09 9.29 -8.88
C ALA A 106 -9.16 10.65 -9.61
N ALA A 107 -9.01 11.76 -8.88
CA ALA A 107 -8.96 13.09 -9.47
C ALA A 107 -7.73 13.26 -10.39
N LEU A 108 -6.55 12.84 -9.94
CA LEU A 108 -5.31 12.91 -10.73
C LEU A 108 -5.41 12.04 -11.99
N ARG A 109 -5.97 10.83 -11.89
CA ARG A 109 -6.21 9.96 -13.04
C ARG A 109 -7.10 10.64 -14.09
N ARG A 110 -8.20 11.27 -13.66
CA ARG A 110 -9.11 12.00 -14.57
C ARG A 110 -8.37 13.17 -15.24
N GLN A 111 -7.60 13.93 -14.48
CA GLN A 111 -6.80 15.04 -15.01
C GLN A 111 -5.77 14.55 -16.05
N VAL A 112 -5.00 13.51 -15.72
CA VAL A 112 -4.01 12.92 -16.63
C VAL A 112 -4.70 12.38 -17.88
N ALA A 113 -5.82 11.68 -17.75
CA ALA A 113 -6.57 11.15 -18.89
C ALA A 113 -7.11 12.27 -19.80
N ALA A 114 -7.56 13.40 -19.23
CA ALA A 114 -8.03 14.55 -19.99
C ALA A 114 -6.90 15.25 -20.76
N ASN A 115 -5.71 15.32 -20.19
CA ASN A 115 -4.56 16.02 -20.78
C ASN A 115 -3.80 15.19 -21.83
N ARG A 116 -4.13 13.91 -21.99
CA ARG A 116 -3.42 13.02 -22.92
C ARG A 116 -3.96 13.12 -24.34
N ALA A 117 -3.04 13.32 -25.29
CA ALA A 117 -3.31 13.21 -26.71
C ALA A 117 -3.50 11.74 -27.14
N ASP A 118 -2.62 10.84 -26.70
CA ASP A 118 -2.73 9.40 -26.96
C ASP A 118 -3.52 8.70 -25.84
N LYS A 119 -4.58 7.98 -26.23
CA LYS A 119 -5.51 7.27 -25.35
C LYS A 119 -5.42 5.74 -25.46
N ARG A 120 -4.41 5.20 -26.18
CA ARG A 120 -4.23 3.75 -26.35
C ARG A 120 -3.95 3.02 -25.04
N GLU A 121 -3.05 3.55 -24.21
CA GLU A 121 -2.78 2.97 -22.89
C GLU A 121 -3.84 3.42 -21.87
N ILE A 122 -4.45 2.45 -21.17
CA ILE A 122 -5.35 2.72 -20.04
C ILE A 122 -4.52 3.09 -18.80
N ILE A 123 -4.67 4.32 -18.32
CA ILE A 123 -4.08 4.77 -17.05
C ILE A 123 -5.06 4.49 -15.92
N THR A 124 -4.60 3.71 -14.94
CA THR A 124 -5.34 3.37 -13.73
C THR A 124 -4.63 3.95 -12.50
N ASP A 125 -5.28 3.89 -11.34
CA ASP A 125 -4.67 4.31 -10.07
C ASP A 125 -3.39 3.50 -9.80
N ASN A 126 -3.36 2.21 -10.19
CA ASN A 126 -2.17 1.37 -10.10
C ASN A 126 -1.01 1.87 -10.99
N THR A 127 -1.29 2.48 -12.13
CA THR A 127 -0.24 3.12 -12.95
C THR A 127 0.35 4.32 -12.22
N LEU A 128 -0.49 5.16 -11.60
CA LEU A 128 -0.03 6.32 -10.83
C LEU A 128 0.73 5.92 -9.57
N ILE A 129 0.30 4.87 -8.87
CA ILE A 129 1.00 4.34 -7.68
C ILE A 129 2.40 3.86 -8.05
N ARG A 130 2.54 3.12 -9.17
CA ARG A 130 3.86 2.67 -9.64
C ARG A 130 4.80 3.85 -9.93
N ILE A 131 4.32 4.85 -10.66
CA ILE A 131 5.09 6.08 -10.95
C ILE A 131 5.45 6.83 -9.66
N ALA A 132 4.53 6.90 -8.68
CA ALA A 132 4.80 7.55 -7.41
C ALA A 132 5.88 6.82 -6.60
N VAL A 133 5.92 5.49 -6.66
CA VAL A 133 6.99 4.67 -6.06
C VAL A 133 8.31 4.95 -6.76
N ASP A 134 8.34 4.99 -8.09
CA ASP A 134 9.57 5.31 -8.83
C ASP A 134 10.10 6.71 -8.44
N TYR A 135 9.21 7.70 -8.32
CA TYR A 135 9.58 9.04 -7.86
C TYR A 135 10.12 9.03 -6.44
N LEU A 136 9.51 8.25 -5.55
CA LEU A 136 9.96 8.11 -4.16
C LEU A 136 11.33 7.45 -4.09
N LEU A 137 11.60 6.42 -4.90
CA LEU A 137 12.90 5.74 -4.94
C LEU A 137 13.98 6.62 -5.55
N MET A 138 13.64 7.44 -6.55
CA MET A 138 14.59 8.33 -7.21
C MET A 138 15.03 9.51 -6.33
N PHE A 139 14.11 10.07 -5.53
CA PHE A 139 14.38 11.29 -4.76
C PHE A 139 14.31 11.12 -3.25
N GLY A 140 14.00 9.92 -2.77
CA GLY A 140 13.70 9.65 -1.36
C GLY A 140 14.86 9.91 -0.43
N GLU A 141 16.07 9.49 -0.81
CA GLU A 141 17.28 9.65 0.03
C GLU A 141 17.56 11.11 0.40
N VAL A 142 17.28 12.03 -0.53
CA VAL A 142 17.53 13.47 -0.34
C VAL A 142 16.32 14.17 0.30
N ARG A 143 15.10 13.70 0.04
CA ARG A 143 13.85 14.40 0.41
C ARG A 143 13.14 13.87 1.64
N LEU A 144 13.34 12.60 2.01
CA LEU A 144 12.69 11.99 3.16
C LEU A 144 13.49 12.27 4.42
N GLN A 145 12.91 13.04 5.32
CA GLN A 145 13.52 13.39 6.60
C GLN A 145 12.50 13.20 7.71
N GLY A 146 12.94 12.57 8.81
CA GLY A 146 12.10 12.27 9.97
C GLY A 146 11.98 10.78 10.24
N SER A 147 11.24 10.45 11.30
CA SER A 147 11.10 9.11 11.86
C SER A 147 9.66 8.60 11.89
N THR A 148 8.69 9.48 11.63
CA THR A 148 7.25 9.15 11.59
C THR A 148 6.67 9.41 10.21
N GLU A 149 5.57 8.71 9.85
CA GLU A 149 4.87 8.96 8.58
C GLU A 149 4.49 10.45 8.41
N ALA A 150 4.05 11.08 9.50
CA ALA A 150 3.68 12.49 9.49
C ALA A 150 4.87 13.41 9.17
N GLU A 151 6.05 13.12 9.71
CA GLU A 151 7.28 13.86 9.42
C GLU A 151 7.75 13.64 7.97
N LEU A 152 7.80 12.38 7.53
CA LEU A 152 8.18 12.01 6.16
C LEU A 152 7.23 12.68 5.13
N ARG A 153 5.93 12.69 5.40
CA ARG A 153 4.95 13.39 4.56
C ARG A 153 5.20 14.90 4.54
N ARG A 154 5.46 15.51 5.71
CA ARG A 154 5.77 16.94 5.80
C ARG A 154 7.01 17.29 5.00
N SER A 155 8.09 16.51 5.11
CA SER A 155 9.35 16.78 4.39
C SER A 155 9.16 16.83 2.87
N MET A 156 8.25 16.00 2.32
CA MET A 156 7.90 16.04 0.90
C MET A 156 7.07 17.26 0.48
N THR A 157 6.17 17.74 1.36
CA THR A 157 5.23 18.82 1.02
C THR A 157 5.77 20.23 1.21
N THR A 158 6.70 20.43 2.15
CA THR A 158 7.22 21.78 2.51
C THR A 158 8.02 22.42 1.37
N LEU A 159 8.55 21.63 0.44
CA LEU A 159 9.32 22.12 -0.72
C LEU A 159 8.45 22.68 -1.86
N ARG A 160 7.11 22.67 -1.73
CA ARG A 160 6.18 23.20 -2.75
C ARG A 160 6.03 24.73 -2.73
N LYS A 161 6.76 25.45 -1.87
CA LYS A 161 6.86 26.92 -1.90
C LYS A 161 8.04 27.37 -2.77
N ARG A 162 7.84 27.41 -4.09
CA ARG A 162 8.57 28.36 -4.95
C ARG A 162 7.58 28.93 -5.96
N THR A 163 7.48 30.26 -5.90
CA THR A 163 6.75 31.18 -6.80
C THR A 163 5.26 31.28 -6.59
#